data_AF-A0A3M1FL80-F1
#
_entry.id   AF-A0A3M1FL80-F1
#
_cell.length_a   1.000
_cell.length_b   1.000
_cell.length_c   1.000
_cell.angle_alpha   90.00
_cell.angle_beta   90.00
_cell.angle_gamma   90.00
#
_symmetry.space_group_name_H-M   'P 1'
#
loop_
_entity.id
_entity.type
_entity.pdbx_description
1 polymer ?
#
loop_
_entity_poly.entity_id
_entity_poly.type
_entity_poly.pdbx_seq_one_letter_code
_entity_poly.pdbx_strand_id
1 'polypeptide(L)'
;MTGAYLLIAVLLVLGGWLVYAYNRLVMLRNRAREALSDIDVQLKRRANLIPNLVETVKGYMQHERGVLEGITKARAEVASAKGNPLEREQSENVL
;
A
#
# COMPACT_ATOMS: atom_id res chain seq x y z
N MET A 1 -15.09 -20.86 63.23
CA MET A 1 -15.59 -19.63 62.59
C MET A 1 -14.55 -18.97 61.69
N THR A 2 -13.34 -18.67 62.18
CA THR A 2 -12.24 -18.06 61.41
C THR A 2 -11.82 -18.83 60.15
N GLY A 3 -11.69 -20.16 60.22
CA GLY A 3 -11.34 -20.99 59.05
C GLY A 3 -12.37 -20.96 57.92
N ALA A 4 -13.66 -20.87 58.25
CA ALA A 4 -14.72 -20.75 57.25
C ALA A 4 -14.68 -19.40 56.52
N TYR A 5 -14.40 -18.30 57.25
CA TYR A 5 -14.24 -16.98 56.65
C TYR A 5 -13.03 -16.90 55.72
N LEU A 6 -11.90 -17.54 56.08
CA LEU A 6 -10.73 -17.61 55.20
C LEU A 6 -11.04 -18.37 53.91
N LEU A 7 -11.77 -19.48 54.00
CA LEU A 7 -12.13 -20.29 52.84
C LEU A 7 -13.08 -19.53 51.90
N ILE A 8 -14.05 -18.80 52.44
CA ILE A 8 -14.94 -17.91 51.68
C ILE A 8 -14.15 -16.78 51.01
N ALA A 9 -13.22 -16.15 51.72
CA ALA A 9 -12.39 -15.09 51.16
C ALA A 9 -11.54 -15.59 49.99
N VAL A 10 -10.94 -16.78 50.12
CA VAL A 10 -10.16 -17.41 49.04
C VAL A 10 -11.04 -17.73 47.83
N LEU A 11 -12.24 -18.27 48.05
CA LEU A 11 -13.20 -18.52 46.97
C LEU A 11 -13.63 -17.24 46.24
N LEU A 12 -13.86 -16.16 46.98
CA LEU A 12 -14.21 -14.86 46.38
C LEU A 12 -13.06 -14.29 45.54
N VAL A 13 -11.82 -14.39 46.02
CA VAL A 13 -10.64 -13.93 45.27
C VAL A 13 -10.44 -14.76 44.00
N LEU A 14 -10.53 -16.09 44.09
CA LEU A 14 -10.42 -16.98 42.93
C LEU A 14 -11.54 -16.72 41.91
N GLY A 15 -12.78 -16.58 42.38
CA GLY A 15 -13.92 -16.26 41.52
C GLY A 15 -13.75 -14.90 40.82
N GLY A 16 -13.33 -13.87 41.56
CA GLY A 16 -13.05 -12.54 41.01
C GLY A 16 -11.92 -12.57 39.98
N TRP A 17 -10.84 -13.32 40.26
CA TRP A 17 -9.73 -13.49 39.33
C TRP A 17 -10.14 -14.17 38.04
N LEU A 18 -10.98 -15.22 38.12
CA LEU A 18 -11.48 -15.94 36.94
C LEU A 18 -12.30 -15.03 36.02
N VAL A 19 -13.22 -14.24 36.60
CA VAL A 19 -14.04 -13.27 35.86
C VAL A 19 -13.16 -12.20 35.21
N TYR A 20 -12.19 -11.66 35.96
CA TYR A 20 -11.25 -10.68 35.43
C TYR A 20 -10.43 -11.23 34.26
N ALA A 21 -9.87 -12.44 34.40
CA ALA A 21 -9.08 -13.09 33.37
C ALA A 21 -9.90 -13.34 32.10
N TYR A 22 -11.13 -13.85 32.24
CA TYR A 22 -12.02 -14.10 31.12
C TYR A 22 -12.36 -12.81 30.37
N ASN A 23 -12.73 -11.74 31.08
CA ASN A 23 -13.05 -10.45 30.47
C ASN A 23 -11.85 -9.86 29.72
N ARG A 24 -10.63 -10.01 30.28
CA ARG A 24 -9.40 -9.56 29.64
C ARG A 24 -9.12 -10.32 28.34
N LEU A 25 -9.35 -11.63 28.32
CA LEU A 25 -9.21 -12.44 27.10
C LEU A 25 -10.22 -12.03 26.01
N VAL A 26 -11.48 -11.81 26.38
CA VAL A 26 -12.51 -11.34 25.44
C VAL A 26 -12.14 -9.97 24.88
N MET A 27 -11.68 -9.05 25.71
CA MET A 27 -11.22 -7.73 25.27
C MET A 27 -10.07 -7.84 24.28
N LEU A 28 -9.05 -8.67 24.55
CA LEU A 28 -7.92 -8.89 23.64
C LEU A 28 -8.38 -9.49 22.30
N ARG A 29 -9.30 -10.45 22.32
CA ARG A 29 -9.89 -11.04 21.11
C ARG A 29 -10.60 -9.98 20.26
N ASN A 30 -11.37 -9.09 20.89
CA ASN A 30 -12.06 -8.02 20.18
C ASN A 30 -11.07 -7.01 19.58
N ARG A 31 -10.04 -6.62 20.33
CA ARG A 31 -8.97 -5.74 19.81
C ARG A 31 -8.25 -6.32 18.59
N ALA A 32 -7.98 -7.63 18.60
CA ALA A 32 -7.36 -8.29 17.45
C ALA A 32 -8.26 -8.27 16.22
N ARG A 33 -9.58 -8.48 16.39
CA ARG A 33 -10.55 -8.40 15.30
C ARG A 33 -10.69 -6.99 14.73
N GLU A 34 -10.71 -5.98 15.61
CA GLU A 34 -10.76 -4.57 15.20
C GLU A 34 -9.54 -4.21 14.34
N ALA A 35 -8.34 -4.59 14.82
CA ALA A 35 -7.10 -4.32 14.09
C ALA A 35 -7.08 -4.98 12.70
N LEU A 36 -7.61 -6.20 12.57
CA LEU A 36 -7.74 -6.86 11.26
C LEU A 36 -8.74 -6.14 10.35
N SER A 37 -9.87 -5.70 10.89
CA SER A 37 -10.87 -4.92 10.15
C SER A 37 -10.29 -3.59 9.64
N ASP A 38 -9.50 -2.89 10.47
CA ASP A 38 -8.82 -1.66 10.08
C ASP A 38 -7.83 -1.89 8.93
N ILE A 39 -7.05 -2.97 9.00
CA ILE A 39 -6.13 -3.35 7.92
C ILE A 39 -6.90 -3.59 6.62
N ASP A 40 -8.01 -4.34 6.67
CA ASP A 40 -8.83 -4.61 5.49
C ASP A 40 -9.40 -3.31 4.88
N VAL A 41 -9.84 -2.37 5.71
CA VAL A 41 -10.33 -1.06 5.24
C VAL A 41 -9.20 -0.27 4.58
N GLN A 42 -8.00 -0.27 5.17
CA GLN A 42 -6.83 0.41 4.58
C GLN A 42 -6.42 -0.22 3.25
N LEU A 43 -6.41 -1.55 3.14
CA LEU A 43 -6.11 -2.26 1.91
C LEU A 43 -7.14 -1.96 0.82
N LYS A 44 -8.43 -1.96 1.15
CA LYS A 44 -9.51 -1.56 0.23
C LYS A 44 -9.34 -0.12 -0.22
N ARG A 45 -9.06 0.82 0.69
CA ARG A 45 -8.83 2.23 0.34
C ARG A 45 -7.64 2.39 -0.61
N ARG A 46 -6.53 1.69 -0.35
CA ARG A 46 -5.37 1.69 -1.25
C ARG A 46 -5.74 1.14 -2.62
N ALA A 47 -6.42 0.00 -2.68
CA ALA A 47 -6.85 -0.61 -3.94
C ALA A 47 -7.80 0.30 -4.73
N ASN A 48 -8.75 0.96 -4.05
CA ASN A 48 -9.69 1.89 -4.68
C ASN A 48 -9.03 3.16 -5.23
N LEU A 49 -7.83 3.53 -4.76
CA LEU A 49 -7.08 4.68 -5.26
C LEU A 49 -6.21 4.35 -6.48
N ILE A 50 -5.93 3.06 -6.75
CA ILE A 50 -5.13 2.63 -7.90
C ILE A 50 -5.72 3.12 -9.24
N PRO A 51 -7.04 3.01 -9.51
CA PRO A 51 -7.63 3.50 -10.75
C PRO A 51 -7.35 4.99 -11.01
N ASN A 52 -7.49 5.83 -9.98
CA ASN A 52 -7.23 7.28 -10.08
C ASN A 52 -5.76 7.57 -10.38
N LEU A 53 -4.82 6.82 -9.78
CA LEU A 53 -3.40 6.93 -10.08
C LEU A 53 -3.11 6.50 -11.53
N VAL A 54 -3.71 5.39 -11.98
CA VAL A 54 -3.58 4.90 -13.36
C VAL A 54 -4.12 5.92 -14.36
N GLU A 55 -5.27 6.54 -14.06
CA GLU A 55 -5.87 7.57 -14.92
C GLU A 55 -4.98 8.81 -15.00
N THR A 56 -4.40 9.25 -13.88
CA THR A 56 -3.47 10.39 -13.84
C THR A 56 -2.22 10.12 -14.68
N VAL A 57 -1.61 8.92 -14.53
CA VAL A 57 -0.43 8.52 -15.31
C VAL A 57 -0.78 8.37 -16.80
N LYS A 58 -1.95 7.79 -17.13
CA LYS A 58 -2.42 7.69 -18.52
C LYS A 58 -2.64 9.07 -19.14
N GLY A 59 -3.21 10.02 -18.42
CA GLY A 59 -3.35 11.41 -18.86
C GLY A 59 -1.99 12.04 -19.16
N TYR A 60 -1.02 11.89 -18.26
CA TYR A 60 0.34 12.41 -18.48
C TYR A 60 1.04 11.73 -19.68
N MET A 61 0.88 10.41 -19.84
CA MET A 61 1.39 9.68 -21.01
C MET A 61 0.77 10.15 -22.32
N GLN A 62 -0.48 10.63 -22.34
CA GLN A 62 -1.07 11.22 -23.55
C GLN A 62 -0.39 12.54 -23.92
N HIS A 63 0.03 13.34 -22.94
CA HIS A 63 0.80 14.56 -23.18
C HIS A 63 2.24 14.27 -23.63
N GLU A 64 2.87 13.22 -23.08
CA GLU A 64 4.25 12.82 -23.42
C GLU A 64 4.37 11.98 -24.70
N ARG A 65 3.26 11.45 -25.24
CA ARG A 65 3.27 10.63 -26.46
C ARG A 65 3.90 11.34 -27.66
N GLY A 66 3.61 12.62 -27.84
CA GLY A 66 4.18 13.41 -28.94
C GLY A 66 5.70 13.59 -28.83
N VAL A 67 6.19 13.82 -27.62
CA VAL A 67 7.64 13.94 -27.34
C VAL A 67 8.33 12.60 -27.59
N LEU A 68 7.73 11.50 -27.11
CA LEU A 68 8.24 10.14 -27.31
C LEU A 68 8.27 9.75 -28.79
N GLU A 69 7.24 10.08 -29.57
CA GLU A 69 7.22 9.87 -31.02
C GLU A 69 8.29 10.73 -31.73
N GLY A 70 8.46 11.98 -31.32
CA GLY A 70 9.49 12.88 -31.84
C GLY A 70 10.89 12.33 -31.62
N ILE A 71 11.22 11.93 -30.40
CA ILE A 71 12.51 11.30 -30.06
C ILE A 71 12.69 9.97 -30.80
N THR A 72 11.64 9.17 -30.93
CA THR A 72 11.71 7.89 -31.64
C THR A 72 11.97 8.09 -33.13
N LYS A 73 11.33 9.07 -33.76
CA LYS A 73 11.60 9.46 -35.15
C LYS A 73 13.00 10.01 -35.32
N ALA A 74 13.42 10.94 -34.47
CA ALA A 74 14.77 11.50 -34.51
C ALA A 74 15.84 10.42 -34.34
N ARG A 75 15.65 9.46 -33.41
CA ARG A 75 16.53 8.29 -33.27
C ARG A 75 16.52 7.37 -34.48
N ALA A 76 15.35 7.16 -35.09
CA ALA A 76 15.24 6.34 -36.30
C ALA A 76 15.91 7.00 -37.51
N GLU A 77 15.82 8.32 -37.64
CA GLU A 77 16.50 9.11 -38.67
C GLU A 77 18.03 9.05 -38.49
N VAL A 78 18.53 9.27 -37.26
CA VAL A 78 19.96 9.12 -36.93
C VAL A 78 20.46 7.69 -37.19
N ALA A 79 19.66 6.67 -36.85
CA ALA A 79 20.01 5.27 -37.11
C ALA A 79 19.98 4.89 -38.59
N SER A 80 19.14 5.56 -39.39
CA SER A 80 18.98 5.35 -40.84
C SER A 80 20.02 6.13 -41.65
N ALA A 81 20.59 7.20 -41.10
CA ALA A 81 21.76 7.89 -41.63
C ALA A 81 23.02 7.00 -41.51
N LYS A 82 23.08 5.90 -42.27
CA LYS A 82 24.27 5.06 -42.44
C LYS A 82 24.87 5.32 -43.82
N GLY A 83 25.79 6.29 -43.90
CA GLY A 83 26.63 6.46 -45.10
C GLY A 83 27.38 7.78 -45.20
N ASN A 84 26.83 8.87 -44.68
CA ASN A 84 27.41 10.21 -44.89
C ASN A 84 27.66 10.94 -43.55
N PRO A 85 28.91 11.29 -43.19
CA PRO A 85 29.24 11.97 -41.94
C PRO A 85 28.53 13.32 -41.74
N LEU A 86 28.26 14.04 -42.83
CA LEU A 86 27.56 15.34 -42.81
C LEU A 86 26.05 15.23 -42.51
N GLU A 87 25.40 14.14 -42.95
CA GLU A 87 23.97 13.90 -42.65
C GLU A 87 23.75 13.47 -41.20
N ARG A 88 24.76 12.84 -40.58
CA ARG A 88 24.74 12.46 -39.16
C ARG A 88 24.81 13.67 -38.24
N GLU A 89 25.66 14.64 -38.56
CA GLU A 89 25.80 15.87 -37.76
C GLU A 89 24.53 16.73 -37.84
N GLN A 90 23.89 16.80 -39.02
CA GLN A 90 22.61 17.50 -39.18
C GLN A 90 21.47 16.83 -38.42
N SER A 91 21.42 15.49 -38.40
CA SER A 91 20.39 14.73 -37.67
C SER A 91 20.63 14.67 -36.16
N GLU A 92 21.88 14.74 -35.68
CA GLU A 92 22.21 14.94 -34.26
C GLU A 92 21.81 16.33 -33.74
N ASN A 93 21.84 17.36 -34.57
CA ASN A 93 21.48 18.74 -34.19
C ASN A 93 19.95 18.98 -34.11
N VAL A 94 19.14 17.98 -34.48
CA VAL A 94 17.66 18.02 -34.38
C VAL A 94 17.14 17.36 -33.09
N LEU A 95 18.01 16.64 -32.37
CA LEU A 95 17.73 16.06 -31.05
C LEU A 95 17.75 17.14 -29.96
#